data_AF-A0A2T1F4H1-F1
#
_entry.id   AF-A0A2T1F4H1-F1
#
_cell.length_a   1.000
_cell.length_b   1.000
_cell.length_c   1.000
_cell.angle_alpha   90.00
_cell.angle_beta   90.00
_cell.angle_gamma   90.00
#
_symmetry.space_group_name_H-M   'P 1'
#
loop_
_entity.id
_entity.type
_entity.pdbx_description
1 polymer ?
#
loop_
_entity_poly.entity_id
_entity_poly.type
_entity_poly.pdbx_seq_one_letter_code
_entity_poly.pdbx_strand_id
1 'polypeptide(L)'
;MTEAVNGSEQFVYDICTKSFLSLWSYINPQGKNSSKELCDVLVICDPHVIVISVKDIQLKSTENPSVHWKRWQRKAIEESIKQIKGAIKWLDGSEYVVKKDGSQGLKLPAKSQRIYYRVAVAFGGKREVPITSSEDSDDEFYHVLDEQSFFLLLRHLDTISDFVDYLSEKEKFLSNTSVIINGGEENLLAIYLHNDRQFPYEVDTIFLEDDLWEGVSNQPEFKAKLQKDAESYVWDKLIEIWCDGGLDRKNWLGPDMSESELELAIRVLVRENRFSRRLLGSAFKDFLELSKAGRLASRCVQSSLSRVVYVFFAYDSDSTLEDRRNELLGRCWASLCLFIECYTVIGIGLNVPGEIPRNGYSSDIVMLQPLNNEWSEEDMKWAHYCRDELGFFKSFNEMHIHEAEYPTSE
;
A
#
# COMPACT_ATOMS: atom_id res chain seq x y z
N MET A 1 5.21 32.50 -3.15
CA MET A 1 4.92 32.30 -1.73
C MET A 1 4.17 31.00 -1.65
N THR A 2 4.82 29.93 -1.19
CA THR A 2 4.19 28.63 -0.94
C THR A 2 3.21 28.82 0.22
N GLU A 3 1.92 28.53 0.00
CA GLU A 3 0.96 28.47 1.09
C GLU A 3 1.45 27.48 2.15
N ALA A 4 1.36 27.87 3.41
CA ALA A 4 1.69 27.01 4.53
C ALA A 4 0.71 25.83 4.53
N VAL A 5 1.21 24.61 4.69
CA VAL A 5 0.37 23.40 4.84
C VAL A 5 -0.53 23.62 6.04
N ASN A 6 -1.84 23.42 5.87
CA ASN A 6 -2.78 23.46 6.99
C ASN A 6 -2.59 22.23 7.89
N GLY A 7 -2.81 22.35 9.21
CA GLY A 7 -2.64 21.24 10.15
C GLY A 7 -3.45 19.98 9.77
N SER A 8 -4.62 20.16 9.18
CA SER A 8 -5.50 19.07 8.73
C SER A 8 -5.01 18.39 7.45
N GLU A 9 -4.37 19.13 6.53
CA GLU A 9 -3.70 18.56 5.35
C GLU A 9 -2.48 17.74 5.77
N GLN A 10 -1.66 18.27 6.69
CA GLN A 10 -0.51 17.56 7.23
C GLN A 10 -0.94 16.27 7.94
N PHE A 11 -2.01 16.32 8.74
CA PHE A 11 -2.56 15.14 9.40
C PHE A 11 -2.95 14.04 8.39
N VAL A 12 -3.69 14.39 7.34
CA VAL A 12 -4.09 13.43 6.30
C VAL A 12 -2.86 12.88 5.58
N TYR A 13 -1.89 13.74 5.25
CA TYR A 13 -0.65 13.31 4.61
C TYR A 13 0.18 12.36 5.48
N ASP A 14 0.29 12.61 6.78
CA ASP A 14 1.05 11.76 7.71
C ASP A 14 0.42 10.36 7.81
N ILE A 15 -0.91 10.28 7.84
CA ILE A 15 -1.63 9.00 7.83
C ILE A 15 -1.41 8.26 6.50
N CYS A 16 -1.56 8.95 5.36
CA CYS A 16 -1.31 8.37 4.04
C CYS A 16 0.14 7.88 3.92
N THR A 17 1.11 8.68 4.34
CA THR A 17 2.54 8.32 4.30
C THR A 17 2.82 7.10 5.16
N LYS A 18 2.22 7.01 6.35
CA LYS A 18 2.36 5.84 7.21
C LYS A 18 1.73 4.57 6.63
N SER A 19 0.63 4.70 5.90
CA SER A 19 -0.16 3.56 5.37
C SER A 19 0.34 3.09 4.01
N PHE A 20 0.65 4.04 3.12
CA PHE A 20 0.99 3.80 1.71
C PHE A 20 2.48 4.00 1.41
N LEU A 21 3.25 4.40 2.42
CA LEU A 21 4.69 4.65 2.36
C LEU A 21 5.06 5.92 1.58
N SER A 22 6.25 6.43 1.87
CA SER A 22 6.71 7.77 1.48
C SER A 22 6.83 7.97 -0.04
N LEU A 23 7.28 6.95 -0.78
CA LEU A 23 7.56 7.05 -2.22
C LEU A 23 6.31 7.34 -3.07
N TRP A 24 5.15 6.88 -2.62
CA TRP A 24 3.89 6.97 -3.36
C TRP A 24 2.98 8.10 -2.86
N SER A 25 3.31 8.73 -1.72
CA SER A 25 2.48 9.75 -1.06
C SER A 25 3.04 11.15 -1.28
N TYR A 26 2.23 12.03 -1.89
CA TYR A 26 2.61 13.40 -2.23
C TYR A 26 1.69 14.41 -1.56
N ILE A 27 2.26 15.30 -0.74
CA ILE A 27 1.57 16.46 -0.18
C ILE A 27 1.60 17.64 -1.17
N ASN A 28 0.45 18.26 -1.38
CA ASN A 28 0.21 19.43 -2.23
C ASN A 28 1.04 19.42 -3.55
N PRO A 29 0.95 18.36 -4.38
CA PRO A 29 1.64 18.34 -5.67
C PRO A 29 1.19 19.49 -6.57
N GLN A 30 2.04 19.92 -7.50
CA GLN A 30 1.72 21.04 -8.39
C GLN A 30 0.88 20.58 -9.58
N GLY A 31 -0.07 21.43 -9.97
CA GLY A 31 -0.83 21.26 -11.22
C GLY A 31 -0.18 21.98 -12.40
N LYS A 32 -1.00 22.45 -13.34
CA LYS A 32 -0.54 23.14 -14.57
C LYS A 32 0.30 24.39 -14.29
N ASN A 33 0.03 25.06 -13.18
CA ASN A 33 0.73 26.26 -12.76
C ASN A 33 1.47 25.92 -11.47
N SER A 34 2.78 26.18 -11.42
CA SER A 34 3.61 25.92 -10.24
C SER A 34 3.18 26.71 -9.01
N SER A 35 2.38 27.77 -9.18
CA SER A 35 1.79 28.53 -8.08
C SER A 35 0.47 27.97 -7.55
N LYS A 36 -0.04 26.87 -8.11
CA LYS A 36 -1.32 26.26 -7.70
C LYS A 36 -1.11 24.78 -7.39
N GLU A 37 -1.52 24.40 -6.20
CA GLU A 37 -1.64 22.99 -5.83
C GLU A 37 -2.69 22.29 -6.71
N LEU A 38 -2.45 21.02 -6.96
CA LEU A 38 -3.29 20.12 -7.71
C LEU A 38 -4.44 19.61 -6.84
N CYS A 39 -4.09 19.08 -5.67
CA CYS A 39 -4.94 18.54 -4.61
C CYS A 39 -4.12 18.54 -3.31
N ASP A 40 -4.75 18.19 -2.19
CA ASP A 40 -4.10 18.26 -0.88
C ASP A 40 -3.17 17.06 -0.66
N VAL A 41 -3.63 15.84 -0.98
CA VAL A 41 -2.78 14.63 -0.97
C VAL A 41 -3.05 13.79 -2.21
N LEU A 42 -1.98 13.33 -2.86
CA LEU A 42 -2.02 12.41 -3.99
C LEU A 42 -1.26 11.14 -3.62
N VAL A 43 -1.91 9.98 -3.77
CA VAL A 43 -1.26 8.67 -3.61
C VAL A 43 -1.31 7.95 -4.94
N ILE A 44 -0.17 7.43 -5.41
CA ILE A 44 -0.10 6.70 -6.67
C ILE A 44 0.56 5.37 -6.43
N CYS A 45 -0.13 4.27 -6.65
CA CYS A 45 0.48 2.95 -6.74
C CYS A 45 -0.20 2.28 -7.92
N ASP A 46 0.43 2.35 -9.09
CA ASP A 46 -0.09 1.83 -10.36
C ASP A 46 -0.85 0.50 -10.14
N PRO A 47 -2.06 0.31 -10.72
CA PRO A 47 -2.80 1.28 -11.52
C PRO A 47 -3.58 2.33 -10.69
N HIS A 48 -3.56 2.20 -9.37
CA HIS A 48 -4.39 2.97 -8.44
C HIS A 48 -3.84 4.39 -8.24
N VAL A 49 -4.72 5.38 -8.38
CA VAL A 49 -4.43 6.80 -8.14
C VAL A 49 -5.50 7.35 -7.20
N ILE A 50 -5.12 7.66 -5.96
CA ILE A 50 -6.01 8.22 -4.95
C ILE A 50 -5.80 9.74 -4.91
N VAL A 51 -6.84 10.49 -5.23
CA VAL A 51 -6.86 11.95 -5.19
C VAL A 51 -7.65 12.39 -3.99
N ILE A 52 -6.97 13.02 -3.03
CA ILE A 52 -7.55 13.41 -1.75
C ILE A 52 -7.65 14.94 -1.68
N SER A 53 -8.85 15.43 -1.34
CA SER A 53 -9.09 16.82 -0.98
C SER A 53 -9.53 16.93 0.48
N VAL A 54 -8.96 17.87 1.22
CA VAL A 54 -9.20 18.12 2.63
C VAL A 54 -9.85 19.49 2.81
N LYS A 55 -10.90 19.56 3.61
CA LYS A 55 -11.53 20.83 4.00
C LYS A 55 -11.77 20.87 5.50
N ASP A 56 -11.19 21.88 6.15
CA ASP A 56 -11.41 22.17 7.57
C ASP A 56 -12.39 23.32 7.74
N ILE A 57 -13.66 22.98 7.94
CA ILE A 57 -14.74 23.93 8.08
C ILE A 57 -15.41 23.71 9.42
N GLN A 58 -15.23 24.65 10.35
CA GLN A 58 -15.86 24.55 11.66
C GLN A 58 -17.36 24.86 11.59
N LEU A 59 -18.20 23.95 12.12
CA LEU A 59 -19.61 24.22 12.34
C LEU A 59 -19.81 25.35 13.35
N LYS A 60 -20.72 26.28 13.01
CA LYS A 60 -21.13 27.37 13.89
C LYS A 60 -22.38 26.97 14.66
N SER A 61 -22.36 27.09 15.99
CA SER A 61 -23.50 26.84 16.87
C SER A 61 -24.54 27.96 16.75
N THR A 62 -25.72 27.72 16.18
CA THR A 62 -26.78 28.75 16.02
C THR A 62 -28.21 28.17 15.91
N GLU A 63 -29.19 29.07 15.98
CA GLU A 63 -30.65 28.83 15.99
C GLU A 63 -31.24 28.18 14.72
N ASN A 64 -30.49 28.06 13.61
CA ASN A 64 -30.99 27.44 12.36
C ASN A 64 -29.98 26.42 11.77
N PRO A 65 -30.02 25.16 12.25
CA PRO A 65 -29.08 24.11 11.84
C PRO A 65 -29.08 23.83 10.33
N SER A 66 -30.26 23.73 9.70
CA SER A 66 -30.37 23.30 8.29
C SER A 66 -29.66 24.22 7.30
N VAL A 67 -29.68 25.54 7.54
CA VAL A 67 -28.97 26.51 6.67
C VAL A 67 -27.45 26.37 6.83
N HIS A 68 -26.98 26.14 8.05
CA HIS A 68 -25.55 25.97 8.32
C HIS A 68 -25.03 24.63 7.83
N TRP A 69 -25.81 23.55 7.93
CA TRP A 69 -25.47 22.25 7.35
C TRP A 69 -25.28 22.35 5.84
N LYS A 70 -26.23 22.96 5.11
CA LYS A 70 -26.08 23.19 3.66
C LYS A 70 -24.85 24.02 3.30
N ARG A 71 -24.55 25.05 4.10
CA ARG A 71 -23.36 25.88 3.91
C ARG A 71 -22.07 25.10 4.18
N TRP A 72 -22.08 24.23 5.18
CA TRP A 72 -20.97 23.36 5.52
C TRP A 72 -20.75 22.34 4.41
N GLN A 73 -21.80 21.60 3.99
CA GLN A 73 -21.73 20.62 2.89
C GLN A 73 -21.19 21.25 1.60
N ARG A 74 -21.67 22.44 1.23
CA ARG A 74 -21.14 23.15 0.05
C ARG A 74 -19.63 23.44 0.16
N LYS A 75 -19.16 23.87 1.33
CA LYS A 75 -17.76 24.26 1.53
C LYS A 75 -16.82 23.07 1.76
N ALA A 76 -17.30 22.05 2.46
CA ALA A 76 -16.49 20.92 2.89
C ALA A 76 -16.53 19.76 1.89
N ILE A 77 -17.61 19.62 1.13
CA ILE A 77 -17.84 18.50 0.20
C ILE A 77 -17.84 18.98 -1.25
N GLU A 78 -18.77 19.87 -1.65
CA GLU A 78 -18.89 20.26 -3.06
C GLU A 78 -17.63 20.98 -3.59
N GLU A 79 -16.96 21.79 -2.77
CA GLU A 79 -15.69 22.41 -3.13
C GLU A 79 -14.54 21.39 -3.24
N SER A 80 -14.51 20.36 -2.39
CA SER A 80 -13.57 19.24 -2.50
C SER A 80 -13.77 18.45 -3.77
N ILE A 81 -15.01 18.10 -4.10
CA ILE A 81 -15.37 17.41 -5.35
C ILE A 81 -14.86 18.21 -6.57
N LYS A 82 -15.09 19.53 -6.58
CA LYS A 82 -14.58 20.41 -7.67
C LYS A 82 -13.06 20.40 -7.78
N GLN A 83 -12.34 20.41 -6.65
CA GLN A 83 -10.88 20.33 -6.63
C GLN A 83 -10.40 18.99 -7.20
N ILE A 84 -11.00 17.87 -6.76
CA ILE A 84 -10.68 16.52 -7.23
C ILE A 84 -10.91 16.38 -8.74
N LYS A 85 -12.05 16.85 -9.27
CA LYS A 85 -12.32 16.88 -10.71
C LYS A 85 -11.25 17.65 -11.49
N GLY A 86 -10.87 18.82 -10.98
CA GLY A 86 -9.82 19.64 -11.57
C GLY A 86 -8.46 18.91 -11.58
N ALA A 87 -8.16 18.21 -10.49
CA ALA A 87 -6.93 17.44 -10.34
C ALA A 87 -6.86 16.27 -11.33
N ILE A 88 -7.90 15.45 -11.42
CA ILE A 88 -7.97 14.31 -12.34
C ILE A 88 -7.85 14.77 -13.79
N LYS A 89 -8.55 15.85 -14.17
CA LYS A 89 -8.45 16.43 -15.52
C LYS A 89 -7.01 16.84 -15.86
N TRP A 90 -6.25 17.34 -14.90
CA TRP A 90 -4.84 17.66 -15.10
C TRP A 90 -3.97 16.40 -15.19
N LEU A 91 -4.16 15.46 -14.27
CA LEU A 91 -3.42 14.18 -14.24
C LEU A 91 -3.56 13.46 -15.57
N ASP A 92 -4.75 13.44 -16.15
CA ASP A 92 -5.06 12.85 -17.47
C ASP A 92 -4.24 13.39 -18.63
N GLY A 93 -3.66 14.59 -18.50
CA GLY A 93 -2.75 15.19 -19.47
C GLY A 93 -1.28 15.13 -19.06
N SER A 94 -0.96 14.52 -17.92
CA SER A 94 0.40 14.44 -17.37
C SER A 94 0.98 13.02 -17.45
N GLU A 95 2.30 12.96 -17.66
CA GLU A 95 3.09 11.71 -17.63
C GLU A 95 3.70 11.43 -16.26
N TYR A 96 3.94 12.46 -15.45
CA TYR A 96 4.59 12.34 -14.14
C TYR A 96 3.85 13.19 -13.10
N VAL A 97 4.07 12.87 -11.82
CA VAL A 97 3.75 13.77 -10.72
C VAL A 97 4.72 14.94 -10.74
N VAL A 98 4.23 16.15 -10.44
CA VAL A 98 5.09 17.29 -10.11
C VAL A 98 4.97 17.52 -8.61
N LYS A 99 6.07 17.34 -7.88
CA LYS A 99 6.09 17.48 -6.42
C LYS A 99 5.86 18.93 -5.99
N LYS A 100 5.60 19.15 -4.71
CA LYS A 100 5.40 20.48 -4.12
C LYS A 100 6.55 21.45 -4.42
N ASP A 101 7.79 20.96 -4.45
CA ASP A 101 8.99 21.74 -4.77
C ASP A 101 9.22 21.96 -6.27
N GLY A 102 8.36 21.41 -7.14
CA GLY A 102 8.45 21.47 -8.59
C GLY A 102 9.34 20.38 -9.21
N SER A 103 9.98 19.54 -8.40
CA SER A 103 10.75 18.41 -8.91
C SER A 103 9.84 17.31 -9.46
N GLN A 104 10.37 16.50 -10.37
CA GLN A 104 9.65 15.37 -10.94
C GLN A 104 9.48 14.27 -9.88
N GLY A 105 8.24 13.80 -9.70
CA GLY A 105 7.89 12.63 -8.91
C GLY A 105 7.80 11.36 -9.75
N LEU A 106 7.06 10.37 -9.26
CA LEU A 106 6.85 9.12 -9.98
C LEU A 106 6.16 9.34 -11.33
N LYS A 107 6.45 8.43 -12.26
CA LYS A 107 5.68 8.29 -13.50
C LYS A 107 4.25 7.87 -13.16
N LEU A 108 3.28 8.52 -13.78
CA LEU A 108 1.88 8.14 -13.64
C LEU A 108 1.63 6.87 -14.46
N PRO A 109 0.69 6.00 -14.04
CA PRO A 109 0.25 4.87 -14.85
C PRO A 109 -0.25 5.37 -16.21
N ALA A 110 -0.26 4.50 -17.22
CA ALA A 110 -0.85 4.86 -18.51
C ALA A 110 -2.33 5.25 -18.32
N LYS A 111 -2.79 6.33 -18.96
CA LYS A 111 -4.15 6.86 -18.74
C LYS A 111 -5.24 5.78 -18.86
N SER A 112 -5.12 4.89 -19.84
CA SER A 112 -6.08 3.80 -20.09
C SER A 112 -6.10 2.72 -19.01
N GLN A 113 -5.12 2.69 -18.12
CA GLN A 113 -4.99 1.71 -17.04
C GLN A 113 -5.30 2.33 -15.67
N ARG A 114 -5.39 3.66 -15.55
CA ARG A 114 -5.58 4.33 -14.26
C ARG A 114 -6.93 3.99 -13.65
N ILE A 115 -6.90 3.70 -12.36
CA ILE A 115 -8.09 3.57 -11.52
C ILE A 115 -8.06 4.72 -10.52
N TYR A 116 -8.98 5.68 -10.68
CA TYR A 116 -9.05 6.85 -9.81
C TYR A 116 -9.97 6.62 -8.62
N TYR A 117 -9.45 6.81 -7.41
CA TYR A 117 -10.22 6.87 -6.18
C TYR A 117 -10.32 8.31 -5.71
N ARG A 118 -11.54 8.82 -5.57
CA ARG A 118 -11.83 10.23 -5.27
C ARG A 118 -12.23 10.34 -3.80
N VAL A 119 -11.37 10.93 -2.97
CA VAL A 119 -11.60 10.99 -1.52
C VAL A 119 -11.69 12.45 -1.06
N ALA A 120 -12.82 12.82 -0.46
CA ALA A 120 -13.01 14.10 0.20
C ALA A 120 -13.01 13.88 1.72
N VAL A 121 -12.08 14.52 2.43
CA VAL A 121 -11.98 14.46 3.90
C VAL A 121 -12.48 15.79 4.49
N ALA A 122 -13.62 15.73 5.16
CA ALA A 122 -14.38 16.89 5.59
C ALA A 122 -14.34 17.06 7.12
N PHE A 123 -13.47 17.94 7.60
CA PHE A 123 -13.23 18.22 9.02
C PHE A 123 -14.23 19.22 9.60
N GLY A 124 -14.45 19.12 10.92
CA GLY A 124 -15.19 20.14 11.69
C GLY A 124 -16.72 20.03 11.60
N GLY A 125 -17.21 18.95 10.98
CA GLY A 125 -18.61 18.57 10.91
C GLY A 125 -19.15 17.95 12.20
N LYS A 126 -18.28 17.58 13.16
CA LYS A 126 -18.62 17.06 14.50
C LYS A 126 -19.64 15.90 14.50
N ARG A 127 -19.76 15.18 13.39
CA ARG A 127 -20.82 14.17 13.14
C ARG A 127 -22.25 14.70 13.32
N GLU A 128 -22.44 16.02 13.27
CA GLU A 128 -23.75 16.67 13.32
C GLU A 128 -24.36 16.83 11.92
N VAL A 129 -23.53 16.82 10.87
CA VAL A 129 -23.95 16.96 9.48
C VAL A 129 -23.89 15.62 8.79
N PRO A 130 -24.99 15.12 8.20
CA PRO A 130 -24.96 13.92 7.38
C PRO A 130 -24.00 14.09 6.19
N ILE A 131 -23.10 13.12 6.07
CA ILE A 131 -22.17 12.98 4.96
C ILE A 131 -22.60 11.74 4.18
N THR A 132 -22.57 11.82 2.86
CA THR A 132 -22.93 10.70 2.00
C THR A 132 -21.95 10.65 0.86
N SER A 133 -21.38 9.47 0.64
CA SER A 133 -20.62 9.19 -0.58
C SER A 133 -21.61 9.12 -1.74
N SER A 134 -21.26 9.70 -2.88
CA SER A 134 -22.22 9.85 -3.98
C SER A 134 -21.55 9.70 -5.33
N GLU A 135 -22.33 9.22 -6.28
CA GLU A 135 -22.05 9.39 -7.70
C GLU A 135 -22.45 10.79 -8.14
N ASP A 136 -21.65 11.38 -9.01
CA ASP A 136 -22.03 12.62 -9.69
C ASP A 136 -22.82 12.35 -10.98
N SER A 137 -23.04 13.39 -11.78
CA SER A 137 -23.77 13.28 -13.04
C SER A 137 -23.03 12.52 -14.15
N ASP A 138 -21.74 12.23 -13.95
CA ASP A 138 -20.86 11.55 -14.89
C ASP A 138 -20.59 10.09 -14.43
N ASP A 139 -21.41 9.57 -13.51
CA ASP A 139 -21.27 8.27 -12.83
C ASP A 139 -19.91 8.08 -12.13
N GLU A 140 -19.26 9.19 -11.72
CA GLU A 140 -18.03 9.13 -10.94
C GLU A 140 -18.32 9.07 -9.45
N PHE A 141 -17.78 8.06 -8.77
CA PHE A 141 -17.97 7.87 -7.33
C PHE A 141 -17.01 8.73 -6.50
N TYR A 142 -17.53 9.41 -5.47
CA TYR A 142 -16.77 10.18 -4.48
C TYR A 142 -16.96 9.61 -3.07
N HIS A 143 -15.86 9.18 -2.46
CA HIS A 143 -15.81 8.77 -1.06
C HIS A 143 -15.70 10.02 -0.17
N VAL A 144 -16.70 10.27 0.66
CA VAL A 144 -16.70 11.42 1.57
C VAL A 144 -16.60 10.92 3.00
N LEU A 145 -15.53 11.30 3.69
CA LEU A 145 -15.16 10.83 5.03
C LEU A 145 -15.02 12.03 5.98
N ASP A 146 -15.42 11.86 7.24
CA ASP A 146 -14.99 12.77 8.31
C ASP A 146 -13.58 12.41 8.81
N GLU A 147 -13.00 13.28 9.64
CA GLU A 147 -11.64 13.12 10.17
C GLU A 147 -11.45 11.84 10.98
N GLN A 148 -12.50 11.41 11.71
CA GLN A 148 -12.45 10.23 12.57
C GLN A 148 -12.56 8.95 11.75
N SER A 149 -13.47 8.93 10.78
CA SER A 149 -13.69 7.82 9.85
C SER A 149 -12.45 7.59 9.00
N PHE A 150 -11.88 8.65 8.41
CA PHE A 150 -10.65 8.55 7.62
C PHE A 150 -9.49 7.96 8.44
N PHE A 151 -9.31 8.44 9.67
CA PHE A 151 -8.29 7.90 10.58
C PHE A 151 -8.53 6.44 10.94
N LEU A 152 -9.77 6.06 11.27
CA LEU A 152 -10.10 4.67 11.61
C LEU A 152 -9.93 3.72 10.42
N LEU A 153 -10.38 4.12 9.24
CA LEU A 153 -10.19 3.33 8.02
C LEU A 153 -8.70 3.08 7.76
N LEU A 154 -7.87 4.12 7.69
CA LEU A 154 -6.43 3.96 7.44
C LEU A 154 -5.63 3.43 8.63
N ARG A 155 -6.23 3.30 9.82
CA ARG A 155 -5.63 2.54 10.92
C ARG A 155 -5.75 1.03 10.72
N HIS A 156 -6.79 0.58 10.02
CA HIS A 156 -7.14 -0.84 9.90
C HIS A 156 -7.01 -1.38 8.48
N LEU A 157 -6.97 -0.49 7.50
CA LEU A 157 -6.70 -0.73 6.08
C LEU A 157 -5.41 0.02 5.70
N ASP A 158 -4.36 -0.19 6.49
CA ASP A 158 -3.12 0.60 6.49
C ASP A 158 -2.09 0.07 5.46
N THR A 159 -2.56 -0.49 4.35
CA THR A 159 -1.78 -0.76 3.14
C THR A 159 -2.57 -0.30 1.92
N ILE A 160 -1.87 -0.08 0.79
CA ILE A 160 -2.55 0.38 -0.42
C ILE A 160 -3.61 -0.62 -0.88
N SER A 161 -3.31 -1.91 -0.86
CA SER A 161 -4.22 -2.98 -1.28
C SER A 161 -5.44 -3.06 -0.37
N ASP A 162 -5.24 -3.06 0.95
CA ASP A 162 -6.35 -3.09 1.91
C ASP A 162 -7.33 -1.93 1.69
N PHE A 163 -6.81 -0.72 1.45
CA PHE A 163 -7.64 0.46 1.30
C PHE A 163 -8.36 0.51 -0.07
N VAL A 164 -7.64 0.26 -1.17
CA VAL A 164 -8.27 0.31 -2.50
C VAL A 164 -9.28 -0.82 -2.70
N ASP A 165 -9.05 -1.99 -2.12
CA ASP A 165 -10.00 -3.10 -2.14
C ASP A 165 -11.29 -2.72 -1.41
N TYR A 166 -11.20 -2.10 -0.23
CA TYR A 166 -12.36 -1.57 0.49
C TYR A 166 -13.11 -0.52 -0.32
N LEU A 167 -12.40 0.46 -0.90
CA LEU A 167 -13.03 1.52 -1.70
C LEU A 167 -13.75 0.94 -2.93
N SER A 168 -13.09 0.03 -3.67
CA SER A 168 -13.68 -0.63 -4.83
C SER A 168 -14.87 -1.51 -4.46
N GLU A 169 -14.80 -2.23 -3.34
CA GLU A 169 -15.91 -3.06 -2.88
C GLU A 169 -17.10 -2.21 -2.41
N LYS A 170 -16.83 -1.09 -1.75
CA LYS A 170 -17.84 -0.10 -1.34
C LYS A 170 -18.54 0.51 -2.55
N GLU A 171 -17.80 0.87 -3.60
CA GLU A 171 -18.37 1.39 -4.86
C GLU A 171 -19.35 0.39 -5.48
N LYS A 172 -18.95 -0.88 -5.62
CA LYS A 172 -19.84 -1.94 -6.13
C LYS A 172 -21.07 -2.12 -5.26
N PHE A 173 -20.89 -2.15 -3.94
CA PHE A 173 -21.96 -2.37 -2.99
C PHE A 173 -23.01 -1.24 -3.04
N LEU A 174 -22.55 0.01 -3.05
CA LEU A 174 -23.42 1.20 -3.06
C LEU A 174 -24.10 1.47 -4.40
N SER A 175 -23.61 0.88 -5.50
CA SER A 175 -24.28 0.97 -6.81
C SER A 175 -25.67 0.31 -6.84
N ASN A 176 -25.92 -0.67 -5.97
CA ASN A 176 -27.19 -1.40 -5.89
C ASN A 176 -27.86 -1.35 -4.52
N THR A 177 -27.18 -0.82 -3.50
CA THR A 177 -27.66 -0.84 -2.11
C THR A 177 -27.72 0.56 -1.53
N SER A 178 -28.87 0.95 -1.00
CA SER A 178 -29.00 2.18 -0.22
C SER A 178 -28.55 1.94 1.21
N VAL A 179 -27.60 2.72 1.71
CA VAL A 179 -27.10 2.59 3.08
C VAL A 179 -27.41 3.86 3.87
N ILE A 180 -28.05 3.67 5.02
CA ILE A 180 -28.32 4.72 5.99
C ILE A 180 -27.46 4.41 7.22
N ILE A 181 -26.51 5.29 7.51
CA ILE A 181 -25.57 5.12 8.62
C ILE A 181 -25.90 6.12 9.72
N ASN A 182 -26.18 5.61 10.91
CA ASN A 182 -26.13 6.35 12.15
C ASN A 182 -24.68 6.28 12.68
N GLY A 183 -24.06 7.43 12.95
CA GLY A 183 -22.62 7.52 13.28
C GLY A 183 -21.73 7.71 12.05
N GLY A 184 -20.55 7.08 12.04
CA GLY A 184 -19.51 7.26 11.02
C GLY A 184 -19.28 6.05 10.11
N GLU A 185 -18.38 6.21 9.13
CA GLU A 185 -18.11 5.16 8.15
C GLU A 185 -17.41 3.92 8.77
N GLU A 186 -16.86 4.03 9.98
CA GLU A 186 -16.32 2.88 10.70
C GLU A 186 -17.33 1.75 10.94
N ASN A 187 -18.64 2.04 10.94
CA ASN A 187 -19.68 1.02 11.03
C ASN A 187 -19.83 0.21 9.73
N LEU A 188 -19.57 0.85 8.59
CA LEU A 188 -19.47 0.15 7.30
C LEU A 188 -18.19 -0.70 7.27
N LEU A 189 -17.07 -0.15 7.76
CA LEU A 189 -15.83 -0.91 7.95
C LEU A 189 -16.03 -2.14 8.85
N ALA A 190 -16.81 -2.03 9.92
CA ALA A 190 -17.10 -3.14 10.82
C ALA A 190 -17.74 -4.33 10.08
N ILE A 191 -18.73 -4.06 9.22
CA ILE A 191 -19.38 -5.09 8.39
C ILE A 191 -18.40 -5.70 7.40
N TYR A 192 -17.64 -4.86 6.71
CA TYR A 192 -16.63 -5.31 5.76
C TYR A 192 -15.64 -6.27 6.41
N LEU A 193 -15.08 -5.91 7.56
CA LEU A 193 -14.10 -6.74 8.26
C LEU A 193 -14.72 -8.02 8.86
N HIS A 194 -15.97 -7.96 9.33
CA HIS A 194 -16.65 -9.11 9.91
C HIS A 194 -17.04 -10.18 8.85
N ASN A 195 -17.29 -9.75 7.62
CA ASN A 195 -17.71 -10.61 6.52
C ASN A 195 -16.58 -10.87 5.52
N ASP A 196 -15.39 -11.22 6.01
CA ASP A 196 -14.23 -11.60 5.19
C ASP A 196 -13.93 -10.59 4.07
N ARG A 197 -14.01 -9.29 4.40
CA ARG A 197 -13.70 -8.18 3.48
C ARG A 197 -14.68 -8.10 2.31
N GLN A 198 -15.95 -8.40 2.56
CA GLN A 198 -17.04 -8.29 1.60
C GLN A 198 -18.25 -7.58 2.22
N PHE A 199 -19.01 -6.87 1.38
CA PHE A 199 -20.30 -6.35 1.77
C PHE A 199 -21.41 -7.36 1.45
N PRO A 200 -22.54 -7.33 2.20
CA PRO A 200 -23.68 -8.18 1.92
C PRO A 200 -24.36 -7.75 0.61
N TYR A 201 -24.13 -8.51 -0.47
CA TYR A 201 -24.82 -8.33 -1.74
C TYR A 201 -26.29 -8.77 -1.66
N GLU A 202 -27.10 -8.37 -2.65
CA GLU A 202 -28.53 -8.72 -2.78
C GLU A 202 -29.45 -8.11 -1.70
N VAL A 203 -29.07 -6.96 -1.16
CA VAL A 203 -29.87 -6.19 -0.20
C VAL A 203 -30.16 -4.81 -0.77
N ASP A 204 -31.44 -4.41 -0.85
CA ASP A 204 -31.81 -3.10 -1.41
C ASP A 204 -31.48 -1.94 -0.46
N THR A 205 -31.60 -2.16 0.85
CA THR A 205 -31.40 -1.11 1.87
C THR A 205 -30.84 -1.69 3.17
N ILE A 206 -29.83 -1.03 3.71
CA ILE A 206 -29.22 -1.37 5.00
C ILE A 206 -29.25 -0.15 5.93
N PHE A 207 -29.63 -0.40 7.18
CA PHE A 207 -29.57 0.57 8.28
C PHE A 207 -28.45 0.14 9.22
N LEU A 208 -27.45 1.01 9.41
CA LEU A 208 -26.31 0.78 10.30
C LEU A 208 -26.46 1.67 11.52
N GLU A 209 -26.42 1.06 12.70
CA GLU A 209 -26.39 1.77 13.98
C GLU A 209 -24.94 2.14 14.37
N ASP A 210 -24.81 3.01 15.37
CA ASP A 210 -23.53 3.61 15.77
C ASP A 210 -22.66 2.73 16.68
N ASP A 211 -23.06 1.47 16.91
CA ASP A 211 -22.44 0.52 17.83
C ASP A 211 -21.66 -0.63 17.15
N LEU A 212 -21.81 -0.81 15.83
CA LEU A 212 -21.21 -1.94 15.10
C LEU A 212 -19.69 -1.97 15.20
N TRP A 213 -19.05 -0.81 15.04
CA TRP A 213 -17.60 -0.70 15.19
C TRP A 213 -17.11 -1.05 16.59
N GLU A 214 -17.81 -0.58 17.63
CA GLU A 214 -17.47 -0.91 19.01
C GLU A 214 -17.61 -2.42 19.26
N GLY A 215 -18.65 -3.05 18.70
CA GLY A 215 -18.86 -4.49 18.74
C GLY A 215 -17.69 -5.28 18.15
N VAL A 216 -17.27 -4.96 16.92
CA VAL A 216 -16.17 -5.65 16.23
C VAL A 216 -14.83 -5.38 16.89
N SER A 217 -14.51 -4.12 17.17
CA SER A 217 -13.20 -3.74 17.71
C SER A 217 -12.94 -4.25 19.13
N ASN A 218 -13.99 -4.58 19.87
CA ASN A 218 -13.87 -5.16 21.20
C ASN A 218 -13.65 -6.68 21.24
N GLN A 219 -13.87 -7.37 20.12
CA GLN A 219 -13.70 -8.82 20.03
C GLN A 219 -12.27 -9.24 20.38
N PRO A 220 -12.08 -10.32 21.16
CA PRO A 220 -10.75 -10.84 21.49
C PRO A 220 -9.90 -11.14 20.25
N GLU A 221 -10.52 -11.70 19.21
CA GLU A 221 -9.87 -12.06 17.94
C GLU A 221 -9.36 -10.83 17.19
N PHE A 222 -10.13 -9.73 17.22
CA PHE A 222 -9.72 -8.46 16.63
C PHE A 222 -8.50 -7.87 17.36
N LYS A 223 -8.50 -7.93 18.70
CA LYS A 223 -7.35 -7.47 19.51
C LYS A 223 -6.12 -8.35 19.27
N ALA A 224 -6.30 -9.67 19.16
CA ALA A 224 -5.23 -10.61 18.85
C ALA A 224 -4.65 -10.38 17.44
N LYS A 225 -5.50 -10.09 16.43
CA LYS A 225 -5.08 -9.65 15.09
C LYS A 225 -4.12 -8.47 15.18
N LEU A 226 -4.51 -7.40 15.88
CA LEU A 226 -3.67 -6.19 15.99
C LEU A 226 -2.32 -6.46 16.66
N GLN A 227 -2.27 -7.36 17.64
CA GLN A 227 -1.01 -7.76 18.29
C GLN A 227 -0.10 -8.51 17.32
N LYS A 228 -0.65 -9.48 16.58
CA LYS A 228 0.13 -10.25 15.59
C LYS A 228 0.58 -9.40 14.40
N ASP A 229 -0.23 -8.43 13.97
CA ASP A 229 0.12 -7.50 12.89
C ASP A 229 1.36 -6.66 13.19
N ALA A 230 1.81 -6.57 14.45
CA ALA A 230 3.06 -5.91 14.79
C ALA A 230 4.29 -6.49 14.05
N GLU A 231 4.24 -7.78 13.68
CA GLU A 231 5.27 -8.45 12.89
C GLU A 231 5.43 -7.85 11.49
N SER A 232 4.33 -7.37 10.89
CA SER A 232 4.31 -6.80 9.54
C SER A 232 5.16 -5.52 9.40
N TYR A 233 5.36 -4.76 10.48
CA TYR A 233 6.07 -3.48 10.41
C TYR A 233 7.57 -3.63 10.10
N VAL A 234 8.14 -4.83 10.21
CA VAL A 234 9.51 -5.08 9.69
C VAL A 234 9.54 -4.97 8.17
N TRP A 235 8.47 -5.37 7.50
CA TRP A 235 8.31 -5.28 6.05
C TRP A 235 8.19 -3.83 5.60
N ASP A 236 7.40 -3.02 6.31
CA ASP A 236 7.25 -1.59 6.03
C ASP A 236 8.59 -0.86 6.15
N LYS A 237 9.37 -1.15 7.21
CA LYS A 237 10.73 -0.61 7.38
C LYS A 237 11.66 -1.03 6.25
N LEU A 238 11.59 -2.29 5.83
CA LEU A 238 12.39 -2.81 4.71
C LEU A 238 12.08 -2.04 3.43
N ILE A 239 10.81 -1.78 3.13
CA ILE A 239 10.40 -0.98 1.98
C ILE A 239 10.90 0.46 2.10
N GLU A 240 10.69 1.12 3.25
CA GLU A 240 11.08 2.53 3.45
C GLU A 240 12.60 2.74 3.34
N ILE A 241 13.42 1.75 3.74
CA ILE A 241 14.88 1.81 3.52
C ILE A 241 15.20 2.00 2.03
N TRP A 242 14.46 1.35 1.13
CA TRP A 242 14.64 1.51 -0.32
C TRP A 242 13.97 2.77 -0.88
N CYS A 243 12.88 3.25 -0.27
CA CYS A 243 12.21 4.48 -0.66
C CYS A 243 13.02 5.75 -0.32
N ASP A 244 13.54 5.81 0.92
CA ASP A 244 14.21 6.97 1.50
C ASP A 244 15.59 7.22 0.88
N GLY A 245 16.30 6.17 0.43
CA GLY A 245 17.53 6.28 -0.35
C GLY A 245 18.51 7.34 0.18
N GLY A 246 18.61 7.44 1.51
CA GLY A 246 19.32 8.50 2.21
C GLY A 246 20.73 8.63 1.66
N LEU A 247 20.96 9.72 0.91
CA LEU A 247 22.19 10.06 0.22
C LEU A 247 22.63 8.98 -0.78
N ASP A 248 22.39 9.28 -2.07
CA ASP A 248 23.02 8.66 -3.24
C ASP A 248 22.24 7.54 -3.97
N ARG A 249 21.00 7.87 -4.39
CA ARG A 249 20.27 7.12 -5.43
C ARG A 249 21.11 6.82 -6.69
N LYS A 250 22.15 7.61 -6.98
CA LYS A 250 23.08 7.40 -8.11
C LYS A 250 24.10 6.29 -7.88
N ASN A 251 24.52 6.05 -6.64
CA ASN A 251 25.48 5.01 -6.33
C ASN A 251 24.82 3.70 -5.89
N TRP A 252 23.52 3.70 -5.53
CA TRP A 252 22.74 2.51 -5.14
C TRP A 252 22.54 1.52 -6.30
N LEU A 253 22.42 2.05 -7.51
CA LEU A 253 22.29 1.25 -8.71
C LEU A 253 23.66 0.62 -9.00
N GLY A 254 23.77 -0.70 -8.86
CA GLY A 254 24.75 -1.43 -9.66
C GLY A 254 24.58 -1.02 -11.14
N PRO A 255 25.63 -1.08 -11.97
CA PRO A 255 25.64 -0.51 -13.32
C PRO A 255 24.48 -0.94 -14.24
N ASP A 256 23.75 -2.01 -13.88
CA ASP A 256 22.75 -2.68 -14.70
C ASP A 256 21.31 -2.67 -14.15
N MET A 257 20.95 -1.89 -13.12
CA MET A 257 19.53 -1.71 -12.73
C MET A 257 19.11 -0.26 -12.94
N SER A 258 18.02 -0.05 -13.67
CA SER A 258 17.40 1.25 -13.85
C SER A 258 16.54 1.64 -12.65
N GLU A 259 16.38 2.95 -12.39
CA GLU A 259 15.45 3.46 -11.37
C GLU A 259 14.02 2.92 -11.57
N SER A 260 13.64 2.61 -12.82
CA SER A 260 12.35 2.04 -13.16
C SER A 260 12.19 0.59 -12.69
N GLU A 261 13.24 -0.23 -12.77
CA GLU A 261 13.18 -1.63 -12.33
C GLU A 261 13.13 -1.73 -10.80
N LEU A 262 13.87 -0.87 -10.11
CA LEU A 262 13.81 -0.76 -8.66
C LEU A 262 12.39 -0.38 -8.21
N GLU A 263 11.79 0.65 -8.80
CA GLU A 263 10.43 1.05 -8.46
C GLU A 263 9.41 -0.05 -8.70
N LEU A 264 9.51 -0.80 -9.81
CA LEU A 264 8.66 -1.95 -10.08
C LEU A 264 8.80 -3.05 -9.01
N ALA A 265 10.03 -3.37 -8.60
CA ALA A 265 10.28 -4.34 -7.56
C ALA A 265 9.68 -3.90 -6.22
N ILE A 266 9.91 -2.66 -5.80
CA ILE A 266 9.36 -2.14 -4.53
C ILE A 266 7.82 -2.09 -4.60
N ARG A 267 7.24 -1.72 -5.75
CA ARG A 267 5.79 -1.73 -5.96
C ARG A 267 5.17 -3.11 -5.70
N VAL A 268 5.86 -4.20 -6.05
CA VAL A 268 5.42 -5.57 -5.73
C VAL A 268 5.35 -5.77 -4.21
N LEU A 269 6.36 -5.33 -3.45
CA LEU A 269 6.34 -5.44 -1.98
C LEU A 269 5.22 -4.63 -1.34
N VAL A 270 4.92 -3.45 -1.86
CA VAL A 270 3.92 -2.52 -1.28
C VAL A 270 2.50 -3.03 -1.51
N ARG A 271 2.27 -3.80 -2.57
CA ARG A 271 0.96 -4.41 -2.85
C ARG A 271 0.63 -5.60 -1.95
N GLU A 272 1.56 -6.09 -1.14
CA GLU A 272 1.22 -7.06 -0.10
C GLU A 272 0.34 -6.37 0.96
N ASN A 273 -0.83 -6.96 1.25
CA ASN A 273 -1.73 -6.44 2.28
C ASN A 273 -1.20 -6.71 3.69
N ARG A 274 -1.82 -6.12 4.71
CA ARG A 274 -1.32 -6.19 6.09
C ARG A 274 -1.14 -7.62 6.60
N PHE A 275 -2.08 -8.52 6.27
CA PHE A 275 -2.00 -9.92 6.68
C PHE A 275 -0.84 -10.65 5.98
N SER A 276 -0.64 -10.46 4.68
CA SER A 276 0.52 -11.05 4.00
C SER A 276 1.85 -10.49 4.50
N ARG A 277 1.92 -9.18 4.72
CA ARG A 277 3.10 -8.55 5.33
C ARG A 277 3.40 -9.12 6.71
N ARG A 278 2.40 -9.55 7.49
CA ARG A 278 2.62 -10.25 8.75
C ARG A 278 3.37 -11.57 8.52
N LEU A 279 2.89 -12.41 7.60
CA LEU A 279 3.52 -13.71 7.30
C LEU A 279 4.94 -13.54 6.75
N LEU A 280 5.09 -12.64 5.79
CA LEU A 280 6.38 -12.30 5.18
C LEU A 280 7.34 -11.69 6.21
N GLY A 281 6.84 -10.81 7.07
CA GLY A 281 7.61 -10.18 8.14
C GLY A 281 8.11 -11.18 9.18
N SER A 282 7.25 -12.09 9.64
CA SER A 282 7.64 -13.19 10.54
C SER A 282 8.69 -14.09 9.88
N ALA A 283 8.45 -14.52 8.64
CA ALA A 283 9.38 -15.37 7.91
C ALA A 283 10.74 -14.68 7.66
N PHE A 284 10.74 -13.37 7.47
CA PHE A 284 11.93 -12.55 7.29
C PHE A 284 12.72 -12.41 8.59
N LYS A 285 12.06 -12.12 9.72
CA LYS A 285 12.74 -12.05 11.04
C LYS A 285 13.38 -13.38 11.41
N ASP A 286 12.64 -14.48 11.28
CA ASP A 286 13.15 -15.83 11.53
C ASP A 286 14.37 -16.14 10.66
N PHE A 287 14.32 -15.73 9.39
CA PHE A 287 15.45 -15.86 8.48
C PHE A 287 16.67 -15.10 9.00
N LEU A 288 16.53 -13.82 9.39
CA LEU A 288 17.62 -13.01 9.92
C LEU A 288 18.24 -13.62 11.17
N GLU A 289 17.43 -14.15 12.10
CA GLU A 289 17.92 -14.81 13.32
C GLU A 289 18.73 -16.08 13.01
N LEU A 290 18.23 -16.93 12.10
CA LEU A 290 18.91 -18.15 11.70
C LEU A 290 20.19 -17.87 10.90
N SER A 291 20.17 -16.86 10.03
CA SER A 291 21.34 -16.42 9.28
C SER A 291 22.43 -15.87 10.20
N LYS A 292 22.06 -15.04 11.19
CA LYS A 292 22.99 -14.56 12.21
C LYS A 292 23.63 -15.71 13.01
N ALA A 293 22.90 -16.80 13.24
CA ALA A 293 23.41 -17.99 13.89
C ALA A 293 24.24 -18.92 12.97
N GLY A 294 24.43 -18.55 11.70
CA GLY A 294 25.14 -19.37 10.69
C GLY A 294 24.37 -20.64 10.28
N ARG A 295 23.06 -20.69 10.53
CA ARG A 295 22.22 -21.89 10.31
C ARG A 295 21.47 -21.88 8.99
N LEU A 296 21.34 -20.71 8.36
CA LEU A 296 20.55 -20.54 7.13
C LEU A 296 21.15 -19.44 6.25
N ALA A 297 21.51 -19.79 5.02
CA ALA A 297 22.02 -18.81 4.04
C ALA A 297 20.89 -18.15 3.23
N SER A 298 19.81 -18.88 2.98
CA SER A 298 18.71 -18.40 2.12
C SER A 298 17.37 -19.03 2.46
N ARG A 299 16.28 -18.31 2.18
CA ARG A 299 14.89 -18.78 2.36
C ARG A 299 14.03 -18.34 1.19
N CYS A 300 13.13 -19.20 0.73
CA CYS A 300 12.04 -18.82 -0.17
C CYS A 300 10.72 -18.74 0.61
N VAL A 301 9.88 -17.77 0.29
CA VAL A 301 8.54 -17.61 0.85
C VAL A 301 7.59 -17.20 -0.28
N GLN A 302 6.49 -17.92 -0.46
CA GLN A 302 5.43 -17.52 -1.39
C GLN A 302 4.44 -16.59 -0.68
N SER A 303 4.02 -15.52 -1.35
CA SER A 303 2.94 -14.64 -0.87
C SER A 303 1.66 -15.43 -0.63
N SER A 304 0.92 -15.09 0.44
CA SER A 304 -0.39 -15.69 0.69
C SER A 304 -1.51 -15.09 -0.16
N LEU A 305 -1.27 -13.96 -0.82
CA LEU A 305 -2.26 -13.24 -1.63
C LEU A 305 -2.06 -13.45 -3.12
N SER A 306 -0.83 -13.73 -3.52
CA SER A 306 -0.43 -13.66 -4.91
C SER A 306 0.55 -14.77 -5.27
N ARG A 307 0.84 -14.89 -6.56
CA ARG A 307 1.84 -15.82 -7.10
C ARG A 307 3.25 -15.24 -7.07
N VAL A 308 3.52 -14.31 -6.15
CA VAL A 308 4.85 -13.72 -5.94
C VAL A 308 5.64 -14.62 -4.99
N VAL A 309 6.91 -14.86 -5.33
CA VAL A 309 7.87 -15.55 -4.48
C VAL A 309 8.95 -14.58 -4.04
N TYR A 310 9.22 -14.55 -2.73
CA TYR A 310 10.29 -13.79 -2.13
C TYR A 310 11.46 -14.71 -1.78
N VAL A 311 12.66 -14.34 -2.19
CA VAL A 311 13.90 -15.07 -1.90
C VAL A 311 14.79 -14.20 -1.03
N PHE A 312 14.95 -14.59 0.23
CA PHE A 312 15.87 -13.94 1.16
C PHE A 312 17.24 -14.61 1.07
N PHE A 313 18.31 -13.81 1.07
CA PHE A 313 19.69 -14.29 1.00
C PHE A 313 20.59 -13.46 1.91
N ALA A 314 21.38 -14.14 2.73
CA ALA A 314 22.35 -13.52 3.63
C ALA A 314 23.75 -13.76 3.09
N TYR A 315 24.49 -12.68 2.82
CA TYR A 315 25.85 -12.73 2.31
C TYR A 315 26.87 -12.17 3.31
N ASP A 316 28.10 -12.66 3.20
CA ASP A 316 29.20 -12.27 4.08
C ASP A 316 29.66 -10.82 3.80
N SER A 317 30.25 -10.17 4.81
CA SER A 317 30.77 -8.79 4.68
C SER A 317 31.81 -8.60 3.57
N ASP A 318 32.51 -9.68 3.22
CA ASP A 318 33.64 -9.67 2.29
C ASP A 318 33.24 -9.91 0.83
N SER A 319 32.00 -10.35 0.57
CA SER A 319 31.52 -10.60 -0.79
C SER A 319 31.51 -9.32 -1.63
N THR A 320 31.90 -9.42 -2.91
CA THR A 320 31.83 -8.30 -3.85
C THR A 320 30.38 -8.02 -4.26
N LEU A 321 30.10 -6.81 -4.77
CA LEU A 321 28.76 -6.46 -5.26
C LEU A 321 28.28 -7.40 -6.38
N GLU A 322 29.20 -7.77 -7.29
CA GLU A 322 28.91 -8.67 -8.40
C GLU A 322 28.58 -10.09 -7.92
N ASP A 323 29.37 -10.62 -6.98
CA ASP A 323 29.13 -11.96 -6.42
C ASP A 323 27.79 -12.04 -5.70
N ARG A 324 27.47 -11.04 -4.87
CA ARG A 324 26.19 -10.97 -4.12
C ARG A 324 25.00 -10.99 -5.08
N ARG A 325 25.05 -10.17 -6.13
CA ARG A 325 23.97 -10.08 -7.12
C ARG A 325 23.84 -11.36 -7.93
N ASN A 326 24.95 -11.95 -8.38
CA ASN A 326 24.94 -13.19 -9.15
C ASN A 326 24.40 -14.37 -8.34
N GLU A 327 24.79 -14.48 -7.07
CA GLU A 327 24.26 -15.51 -6.18
C GLU A 327 22.77 -15.29 -5.87
N LEU A 328 22.36 -14.05 -5.58
CA LEU A 328 20.95 -13.72 -5.37
C LEU A 328 20.11 -14.05 -6.60
N LEU A 329 20.54 -13.66 -7.81
CA LEU A 329 19.87 -13.99 -9.06
C LEU A 329 19.80 -15.51 -9.29
N GLY A 330 20.90 -16.23 -9.06
CA GLY A 330 20.93 -17.69 -9.19
C GLY A 330 19.94 -18.37 -8.25
N ARG A 331 19.80 -17.87 -7.01
CA ARG A 331 18.80 -18.34 -6.04
C ARG A 331 17.38 -18.02 -6.51
N CYS A 332 17.12 -16.81 -7.03
CA CYS A 332 15.83 -16.46 -7.62
C CYS A 332 15.45 -17.39 -8.78
N TRP A 333 16.38 -17.68 -9.69
CA TRP A 333 16.14 -18.63 -10.78
C TRP A 333 15.85 -20.03 -10.28
N ALA A 334 16.66 -20.55 -9.35
CA ALA A 334 16.45 -21.88 -8.77
C ALA A 334 15.10 -22.00 -8.03
N SER A 335 14.56 -20.89 -7.48
CA SER A 335 13.25 -20.89 -6.82
C SER A 335 12.09 -21.25 -7.76
N LEU A 336 12.21 -20.97 -9.07
CA LEU A 336 11.17 -21.33 -10.06
C LEU A 336 10.95 -22.84 -10.16
N CYS A 337 11.97 -23.64 -9.86
CA CYS A 337 11.84 -25.09 -9.81
C CYS A 337 10.99 -25.59 -8.62
N LEU A 338 10.74 -24.73 -7.63
CA LEU A 338 9.91 -25.03 -6.46
C LEU A 338 8.50 -24.46 -6.61
N PHE A 339 8.37 -23.31 -7.27
CA PHE A 339 7.10 -22.58 -7.40
C PHE A 339 6.71 -22.42 -8.87
N ILE A 340 6.17 -23.49 -9.46
CA ILE A 340 5.92 -23.60 -10.91
C ILE A 340 4.85 -22.60 -11.41
N GLU A 341 3.94 -22.16 -10.53
CA GLU A 341 2.91 -21.17 -10.87
C GLU A 341 3.35 -19.71 -10.62
N CYS A 342 4.59 -19.47 -10.17
CA CYS A 342 5.09 -18.14 -9.86
C CYS A 342 5.37 -17.35 -11.15
N TYR A 343 4.89 -16.10 -11.21
CA TYR A 343 5.18 -15.18 -12.34
C TYR A 343 6.10 -14.02 -11.95
N THR A 344 6.43 -13.88 -10.67
CA THR A 344 7.26 -12.77 -10.19
C THR A 344 8.06 -13.25 -9.00
N VAL A 345 9.38 -13.20 -9.12
CA VAL A 345 10.31 -13.51 -8.04
C VAL A 345 11.00 -12.24 -7.61
N ILE A 346 10.97 -11.92 -6.31
CA ILE A 346 11.73 -10.83 -5.72
C ILE A 346 12.83 -11.41 -4.85
N GLY A 347 14.07 -11.16 -5.22
CA GLY A 347 15.23 -11.47 -4.39
C GLY A 347 15.58 -10.29 -3.50
N ILE A 348 15.81 -10.56 -2.21
CA ILE A 348 16.25 -9.61 -1.20
C ILE A 348 17.53 -10.16 -0.57
N GLY A 349 18.65 -9.57 -0.95
CA GLY A 349 19.97 -9.88 -0.39
C GLY A 349 20.30 -8.92 0.75
N LEU A 350 20.91 -9.41 1.82
CA LEU A 350 21.31 -8.61 2.97
C LEU A 350 22.65 -9.11 3.52
N ASN A 351 23.43 -8.23 4.13
CA ASN A 351 24.56 -8.69 4.94
C ASN A 351 24.07 -9.55 6.12
N VAL A 352 24.92 -10.49 6.53
CA VAL A 352 24.72 -11.23 7.78
C VAL A 352 24.43 -10.23 8.92
N PRO A 353 23.32 -10.38 9.66
CA PRO A 353 22.92 -9.37 10.64
C PRO A 353 23.97 -9.12 11.73
N GLY A 354 24.40 -7.86 11.85
CA GLY A 354 25.43 -7.43 12.78
C GLY A 354 26.81 -7.23 12.14
N GLU A 355 26.96 -7.58 10.86
CA GLU A 355 28.14 -7.25 10.07
C GLU A 355 27.95 -5.96 9.28
N ILE A 356 29.05 -5.24 9.06
CA ILE A 356 29.07 -4.07 8.18
C ILE A 356 29.76 -4.50 6.88
N PRO A 357 29.13 -4.31 5.70
CA PRO A 357 29.74 -4.66 4.43
C PRO A 357 31.06 -3.91 4.23
N ARG A 358 32.11 -4.62 3.80
CA ARG A 358 33.38 -3.98 3.41
C ARG A 358 33.32 -3.35 2.03
N ASN A 359 32.41 -3.85 1.19
CA ASN A 359 32.16 -3.38 -0.16
C ASN A 359 30.68 -3.01 -0.33
N GLY A 360 30.40 -1.80 -0.84
CA GLY A 360 29.06 -1.39 -1.25
C GLY A 360 28.05 -1.23 -0.11
N TYR A 361 26.80 -1.60 -0.37
CA TYR A 361 25.65 -1.42 0.54
C TYR A 361 25.34 -2.66 1.36
N SER A 362 24.39 -2.51 2.29
CA SER A 362 23.94 -3.57 3.19
C SER A 362 22.79 -4.43 2.66
N SER A 363 22.26 -4.09 1.49
CA SER A 363 21.12 -4.78 0.90
C SER A 363 21.13 -4.73 -0.63
N ASP A 364 20.64 -5.78 -1.26
CA ASP A 364 20.42 -5.91 -2.70
C ASP A 364 18.96 -6.30 -2.97
N ILE A 365 18.40 -5.82 -4.07
CA ILE A 365 17.09 -6.25 -4.57
C ILE A 365 17.21 -6.63 -6.04
N VAL A 366 16.56 -7.73 -6.41
CA VAL A 366 16.44 -8.18 -7.80
C VAL A 366 15.02 -8.63 -8.06
N MET A 367 14.56 -8.49 -9.31
CA MET A 367 13.25 -8.97 -9.74
C MET A 367 13.42 -9.83 -10.98
N LEU A 368 12.77 -11.00 -10.99
CA LEU A 368 12.57 -11.80 -12.19
C LEU A 368 11.09 -11.79 -12.54
N GLN A 369 10.78 -11.46 -13.78
CA GLN A 369 9.42 -11.50 -14.32
C GLN A 369 9.49 -11.90 -15.80
N PRO A 370 8.70 -12.90 -16.25
CA PRO A 370 8.69 -13.31 -17.63
C PRO A 370 7.86 -12.35 -18.49
N LEU A 371 8.11 -12.36 -19.79
CA LEU A 371 7.24 -11.70 -20.75
C LEU A 371 5.86 -12.40 -20.76
N ASN A 372 4.78 -11.63 -20.73
CA ASN A 372 3.39 -12.13 -20.78
C ASN A 372 3.01 -13.14 -19.67
N ASN A 373 3.68 -13.11 -18.51
CA ASN A 373 3.44 -14.05 -17.41
C ASN A 373 3.70 -15.53 -17.76
N GLU A 374 4.56 -15.82 -18.75
CA GLU A 374 4.92 -17.20 -19.14
C GLU A 374 6.45 -17.36 -19.25
N TRP A 375 7.03 -18.23 -18.42
CA TRP A 375 8.45 -18.56 -18.50
C TRP A 375 8.75 -19.37 -19.75
N SER A 376 9.81 -18.98 -20.47
CA SER A 376 10.25 -19.73 -21.65
C SER A 376 10.93 -21.04 -21.28
N GLU A 377 11.10 -21.94 -22.26
CA GLU A 377 11.91 -23.15 -22.07
C GLU A 377 13.37 -22.83 -21.70
N GLU A 378 13.90 -21.70 -22.18
CA GLU A 378 15.26 -21.27 -21.87
C GLU A 378 15.38 -20.79 -20.42
N ASP A 379 14.41 -20.01 -19.95
CA ASP A 379 14.30 -19.59 -18.55
C ASP A 379 14.25 -20.79 -17.61
N MET A 380 13.42 -21.79 -17.94
CA MET A 380 13.31 -23.00 -17.12
C MET A 380 14.56 -23.87 -17.18
N LYS A 381 15.26 -23.96 -18.33
CA LYS A 381 16.58 -24.61 -18.42
C LYS A 381 17.60 -23.92 -17.51
N TRP A 382 17.59 -22.60 -17.47
CA TRP A 382 18.47 -21.82 -16.61
C TRP A 382 18.13 -22.01 -15.12
N ALA A 383 16.84 -22.00 -14.76
CA ALA A 383 16.38 -22.34 -13.42
C ALA A 383 16.87 -23.72 -12.96
N HIS A 384 16.76 -24.74 -13.82
CA HIS A 384 17.28 -26.08 -13.56
C HIS A 384 18.79 -26.09 -13.41
N TYR A 385 19.55 -25.37 -14.24
CA TYR A 385 21.00 -25.24 -14.09
C TYR A 385 21.37 -24.62 -12.73
N CYS A 386 20.71 -23.52 -12.33
CA CYS A 386 20.94 -22.89 -11.03
C CYS A 386 20.65 -23.83 -9.85
N ARG A 387 19.61 -24.66 -9.96
CA ARG A 387 19.30 -25.65 -8.90
C ARG A 387 20.26 -26.83 -8.90
N ASP A 388 20.45 -27.45 -10.06
CA ASP A 388 21.06 -28.78 -10.16
C ASP A 388 22.60 -28.73 -10.19
N GLU A 389 23.16 -27.74 -10.89
CA GLU A 389 24.61 -27.56 -11.05
C GLU A 389 25.20 -26.61 -10.00
N LEU A 390 24.54 -25.47 -9.73
CA LEU A 390 25.01 -24.52 -8.69
C LEU A 390 24.54 -24.92 -7.27
N GLY A 391 23.61 -25.86 -7.16
CA GLY A 391 23.17 -26.42 -5.89
C GLY A 391 22.19 -25.55 -5.09
N PHE A 392 21.71 -24.43 -5.65
CA PHE A 392 20.76 -23.56 -4.96
C PHE A 392 19.42 -24.27 -4.75
N PHE A 393 18.98 -24.35 -3.50
CA PHE A 393 17.74 -25.05 -3.10
C PHE A 393 17.64 -26.51 -3.58
N LYS A 394 18.77 -27.18 -3.84
CA LYS A 394 18.80 -28.61 -4.21
C LYS A 394 18.39 -29.52 -3.05
N SER A 395 18.66 -29.07 -1.82
CA SER A 395 18.17 -29.68 -0.58
C SER A 395 17.58 -28.58 0.28
N PHE A 396 16.29 -28.70 0.60
CA PHE A 396 15.55 -27.71 1.36
C PHE A 396 14.67 -28.38 2.40
N ASN A 397 14.34 -27.63 3.45
CA ASN A 397 13.31 -28.01 4.40
C ASN A 397 12.04 -27.24 4.04
N GLU A 398 10.95 -27.95 3.83
CA GLU A 398 9.64 -27.36 3.56
C GLU A 398 8.87 -27.19 4.88
N MET A 399 8.16 -26.06 4.98
CA MET A 399 7.29 -25.76 6.11
C MET A 399 5.99 -25.17 5.58
N HIS A 400 4.88 -25.83 5.90
CA HIS A 400 3.54 -25.28 5.65
C HIS A 400 3.06 -24.56 6.91
N ILE A 401 2.69 -23.30 6.76
CA ILE A 401 2.17 -22.46 7.83
C ILE A 401 0.67 -22.28 7.60
N HIS A 402 -0.12 -22.52 8.65
CA HIS A 402 -1.53 -22.16 8.68
C HIS A 402 -1.73 -21.09 9.73
N GLU A 403 -2.12 -19.89 9.30
CA GLU A 403 -2.38 -18.75 10.18
C GLU A 403 -3.70 -18.10 9.77
N ALA A 404 -4.47 -17.65 10.77
CA ALA A 404 -5.70 -16.89 10.56
C ALA A 404 -5.43 -15.39 10.70
N GLU A 405 -6.10 -14.58 9.87
CA GLU A 405 -6.03 -13.11 9.99
C GLU A 405 -6.52 -12.65 11.37
N TYR A 406 -7.62 -13.26 11.84
CA TYR A 406 -8.24 -13.09 13.15
C TYR A 406 -8.07 -14.36 14.00
N PRO A 407 -6.94 -14.52 14.70
CA PRO A 407 -6.70 -15.70 15.52
C PRO A 407 -7.57 -15.71 16.78
N THR A 408 -8.04 -16.89 17.21
CA THR A 408 -8.63 -17.05 18.53
C THR A 408 -7.59 -16.76 19.61
N SER A 409 -8.01 -16.10 20.69
CA SER A 409 -7.14 -15.92 21.85
C SER A 409 -6.82 -17.29 22.44
N GLU A 410 -5.53 -17.65 22.51
CA GLU A 410 -5.06 -18.88 23.18
C GLU A 410 -5.33 -18.87 24.69
#